data_AF-A0A8H6W359-F1
#
_entry.id   AF-A0A8H6W359-F1
#
_cell.length_a   1.000
_cell.length_b   1.000
_cell.length_c   1.000
_cell.angle_alpha   90.00
_cell.angle_beta   90.00
_cell.angle_gamma   90.00
#
_symmetry.space_group_name_H-M   'P 1'
#
loop_
_entity.id
_entity.type
_entity.pdbx_description
1 polymer ?
#
loop_
_entity_poly.entity_id
_entity_poly.type
_entity_poly.pdbx_seq_one_letter_code
_entity_poly.pdbx_strand_id
1 'polypeptide(L)'
;MFSSSVPTAFISGPLEPTSAFFSTHYTPRIAHAVAAGHSFVLGPSRGTDALALTHLLESGVSPQRITVFLRESESKQRWAGRFRAQGVRIVVSGKTHMERDAAMTAASDYDILWYLTETEARVLYGDQYRPRVSGTEKNEIRRRELAARADISKIDG
;
A
#
# COMPACT_ATOMS: atom_id res chain seq x y z
N MET A 1 14.66 24.79 -12.34
CA MET A 1 13.92 24.38 -11.13
C MET A 1 13.32 23.01 -11.40
N PHE A 2 13.88 21.94 -10.85
CA PHE A 2 13.15 20.67 -10.82
C PHE A 2 12.02 20.85 -9.81
N SER A 3 10.77 20.91 -10.27
CA SER A 3 9.65 20.64 -9.39
C SER A 3 9.76 19.16 -9.02
N SER A 4 10.41 18.85 -7.89
CA SER A 4 10.40 17.50 -7.37
C SER A 4 8.96 17.20 -6.97
N SER A 5 8.30 16.33 -7.74
CA SER A 5 6.97 15.84 -7.38
C SER A 5 7.01 15.34 -5.94
N VAL A 6 5.95 15.64 -5.17
CA VAL A 6 5.80 15.13 -3.81
C VAL A 6 5.86 13.60 -3.85
N PRO A 7 6.81 12.94 -3.16
CA PRO A 7 6.92 11.49 -3.19
C PRO A 7 5.64 10.80 -2.72
N THR A 8 5.30 9.67 -3.33
CA THR A 8 4.11 8.87 -3.05
C THR A 8 4.50 7.51 -2.51
N ALA A 9 4.03 7.20 -1.30
CA ALA A 9 4.28 5.93 -0.62
C ALA A 9 3.17 4.92 -0.91
N PHE A 10 3.51 3.71 -1.32
CA PHE A 10 2.56 2.59 -1.34
C PHE A 10 2.61 1.83 -0.01
N ILE A 11 1.52 1.89 0.75
CA ILE A 11 1.38 1.14 2.00
C ILE A 11 0.76 -0.22 1.70
N SER A 12 1.44 -1.30 2.07
CA SER A 12 0.90 -2.67 1.94
C SER A 12 1.35 -3.59 3.07
N GLY A 13 0.56 -4.62 3.38
CA GLY A 13 0.80 -5.48 4.53
C GLY A 13 -0.17 -6.63 4.71
N PRO A 14 -0.05 -7.38 5.82
CA PRO A 14 -0.95 -8.48 6.12
C PRO A 14 -2.40 -8.02 6.30
N LEU A 15 -3.34 -8.96 6.11
CA LEU A 15 -4.78 -8.73 6.30
C LEU A 15 -5.21 -8.72 7.77
N GLU A 16 -4.37 -9.26 8.66
CA GLU A 16 -4.64 -9.45 10.08
C GLU A 16 -3.42 -9.07 10.94
N PRO A 17 -2.87 -7.85 10.81
CA PRO A 17 -1.85 -7.38 11.73
C PRO A 17 -2.45 -7.19 13.12
N THR A 18 -1.69 -7.52 14.16
CA THR A 18 -2.00 -7.06 15.51
C THR A 18 -1.74 -5.55 15.60
N SER A 19 -2.37 -4.86 16.55
CA SER A 19 -2.10 -3.43 16.78
C SER A 19 -0.63 -3.17 17.13
N ALA A 20 -0.02 -4.07 17.90
CA ALA A 20 1.41 -4.00 18.22
C ALA A 20 2.29 -4.13 16.97
N PHE A 21 1.98 -5.08 16.07
CA PHE A 21 2.69 -5.23 14.81
C PHE A 21 2.58 -3.97 13.94
N PHE A 22 1.36 -3.42 13.81
CA PHE A 22 1.15 -2.19 13.04
C PHE A 22 1.94 -1.01 13.63
N SER A 23 1.87 -0.84 14.96
CA SER A 23 2.58 0.22 15.67
C SER A 23 4.11 0.11 15.51
N THR A 24 4.67 -1.09 15.59
CA THR A 24 6.12 -1.30 15.45
C THR A 24 6.61 -1.08 14.03
N HIS A 25 5.89 -1.60 13.03
CA HIS A 25 6.41 -1.66 11.65
C HIS A 25 5.94 -0.51 10.75
N TYR A 26 4.74 0.03 10.98
CA TYR A 26 4.14 1.01 10.08
C TYR A 26 4.15 2.42 10.67
N THR A 27 3.73 2.60 11.92
CA THR A 27 3.53 3.94 12.51
C THR A 27 4.77 4.85 12.38
N PRO A 28 6.01 4.44 12.72
CA PRO A 28 7.17 5.31 12.58
C PRO A 28 7.44 5.74 11.13
N ARG A 29 7.25 4.83 10.17
CA ARG A 29 7.49 5.08 8.74
C ARG A 29 6.42 5.97 8.14
N ILE A 30 5.15 5.75 8.52
CA ILE A 30 4.05 6.62 8.14
C ILE A 30 4.26 8.01 8.73
N ALA A 31 4.57 8.13 10.02
CA ALA A 31 4.83 9.41 10.68
C ALA A 31 5.95 10.19 10.00
N HIS A 32 7.05 9.53 9.65
CA HIS A 32 8.14 10.15 8.88
C HIS A 32 7.66 10.66 7.51
N ALA A 33 6.93 9.85 6.75
CA ALA A 33 6.40 10.25 5.44
C ALA A 33 5.36 11.39 5.54
N VAL A 34 4.55 11.39 6.60
CA VAL A 34 3.59 12.46 6.89
C VAL A 34 4.32 13.78 7.15
N ALA A 35 5.33 13.76 8.02
CA ALA A 35 6.16 14.93 8.35
C ALA A 35 6.91 15.48 7.12
N ALA A 36 7.33 14.60 6.22
CA ALA A 36 7.98 14.96 4.96
C ALA A 36 7.00 15.45 3.87
N GLY A 37 5.70 15.50 4.14
CA GLY A 37 4.71 16.01 3.19
C GLY A 37 4.32 15.04 2.07
N HIS A 38 4.67 13.75 2.17
CA HIS A 38 4.45 12.74 1.12
C HIS A 38 2.96 12.45 0.84
N SER A 39 2.66 11.92 -0.34
CA SER A 39 1.34 11.35 -0.68
C SER A 39 1.33 9.84 -0.43
N PHE A 40 0.14 9.23 -0.44
CA PHE A 40 -0.05 7.83 -0.09
C PHE A 40 -0.99 7.13 -1.06
N VAL A 41 -0.64 5.91 -1.44
CA VAL A 41 -1.52 4.96 -2.14
C VAL A 41 -1.71 3.72 -1.28
N LEU A 42 -2.92 3.17 -1.26
CA LEU A 42 -3.25 1.93 -0.55
C LEU A 42 -4.42 1.20 -1.23
N GLY A 43 -4.53 -0.09 -0.94
CA GLY A 43 -5.66 -0.91 -1.36
C GLY A 43 -6.90 -0.65 -0.49
N PRO A 44 -8.03 -1.30 -0.80
CA PRO A 44 -9.26 -1.15 -0.03
C PRO A 44 -9.40 -2.21 1.07
N SER A 45 -8.40 -3.07 1.26
CA SER A 45 -8.52 -4.31 2.02
C SER A 45 -8.70 -4.04 3.52
N ARG A 46 -9.09 -5.08 4.25
CA ARG A 46 -8.99 -5.08 5.72
C ARG A 46 -7.53 -5.19 6.16
N GLY A 47 -7.27 -5.05 7.46
CA GLY A 47 -5.94 -5.16 8.03
C GLY A 47 -5.11 -3.91 7.79
N THR A 48 -3.90 -4.08 7.26
CA THR A 48 -2.92 -2.99 7.11
C THR A 48 -3.48 -1.80 6.32
N ASP A 49 -4.15 -2.05 5.18
CA ASP A 49 -4.75 -0.99 4.35
C ASP A 49 -5.73 -0.12 5.16
N ALA A 50 -6.64 -0.77 5.91
CA ALA A 50 -7.64 -0.07 6.73
C ALA A 50 -7.03 0.66 7.94
N LEU A 51 -6.05 0.05 8.61
CA LEU A 51 -5.33 0.68 9.72
C LEU A 51 -4.52 1.88 9.25
N ALA A 52 -3.83 1.76 8.11
CA ALA A 52 -3.07 2.85 7.51
C ALA A 52 -3.97 4.02 7.11
N LEU A 53 -5.10 3.76 6.45
CA LEU A 53 -6.06 4.80 6.10
C LEU A 53 -6.55 5.57 7.33
N THR A 54 -6.94 4.83 8.37
CA THR A 54 -7.42 5.41 9.63
C THR A 54 -6.32 6.27 10.26
N HIS A 55 -5.11 5.72 10.40
CA HIS A 55 -3.97 6.41 11.00
C HIS A 55 -3.57 7.67 10.23
N LEU A 56 -3.60 7.65 8.90
CA LEU A 56 -3.32 8.83 8.06
C LEU A 56 -4.34 9.94 8.29
N LEU A 57 -5.63 9.61 8.29
CA LEU A 57 -6.71 10.58 8.51
C LEU A 57 -6.65 11.18 9.93
N GLU A 58 -6.42 10.34 10.95
CA GLU A 58 -6.25 10.78 12.35
C GLU A 58 -5.00 11.63 12.55
N SER A 59 -3.94 11.40 11.76
CA SER A 59 -2.72 12.23 11.76
C SER A 59 -2.89 13.57 11.03
N GLY A 60 -4.10 13.91 10.59
CA GLY A 60 -4.39 15.19 9.91
C GLY A 60 -3.91 15.26 8.47
N VAL A 61 -3.57 14.13 7.84
CA VAL A 61 -3.24 14.10 6.41
C VAL A 61 -4.47 14.49 5.60
N SER A 62 -4.33 15.51 4.75
CA SER A 62 -5.39 15.89 3.82
C SER A 62 -5.86 14.67 3.01
N PRO A 63 -7.16 14.37 2.92
CA PRO A 63 -7.67 13.26 2.12
C PRO A 63 -7.22 13.30 0.65
N GLN A 64 -6.91 14.49 0.12
CA GLN A 64 -6.39 14.66 -1.23
C GLN A 64 -4.97 14.11 -1.43
N ARG A 65 -4.21 13.88 -0.36
CA ARG A 65 -2.90 13.21 -0.40
C ARG A 65 -3.02 11.69 -0.30
N ILE A 66 -4.24 11.14 -0.20
CA ILE A 66 -4.50 9.72 -0.02
C ILE A 66 -5.29 9.22 -1.23
N THR A 67 -4.78 8.19 -1.90
CA THR A 67 -5.46 7.53 -3.02
C THR A 67 -5.72 6.06 -2.70
N VAL A 68 -6.98 5.66 -2.75
CA VAL A 68 -7.39 4.27 -2.61
C VAL A 68 -7.62 3.66 -3.98
N PHE A 69 -6.88 2.60 -4.29
CA PHE A 69 -7.09 1.84 -5.52
C PHE A 69 -8.16 0.78 -5.32
N LEU A 70 -9.13 0.72 -6.23
CA LEU A 70 -10.19 -0.27 -6.27
C LEU A 70 -10.07 -1.09 -7.55
N ARG A 71 -10.46 -2.35 -7.49
CA ARG A 71 -10.75 -3.13 -8.71
C ARG A 71 -12.09 -2.72 -9.30
N GLU A 72 -12.32 -3.09 -10.55
CA GLU A 72 -13.60 -2.87 -11.24
C GLU A 72 -14.81 -3.40 -10.46
N SER A 73 -14.68 -4.55 -9.79
CA SER A 73 -15.77 -5.13 -8.99
C SER A 73 -16.00 -4.40 -7.67
N GLU A 74 -14.95 -3.79 -7.10
CA GLU A 74 -14.98 -3.05 -5.83
C GLU A 74 -15.56 -1.63 -6.02
N SER A 75 -15.46 -1.07 -7.23
CA SER A 75 -15.95 0.28 -7.56
C SER A 75 -17.48 0.37 -7.69
N LYS A 76 -18.14 -0.73 -8.04
CA LYS A 76 -19.60 -0.83 -8.26
C LYS A 76 -20.39 -1.06 -6.97
N GLN A 77 -19.73 -1.42 -5.88
CA GLN A 77 -20.37 -1.76 -4.61
C GLN A 77 -20.53 -0.53 -3.69
N ARG A 78 -21.36 -0.67 -2.64
CA ARG A 78 -21.40 0.24 -1.46
C ARG A 78 -20.00 0.57 -0.91
N TRP A 79 -19.05 -0.34 -1.12
CA TRP A 79 -17.65 -0.21 -0.72
C TRP A 79 -17.01 1.10 -1.19
N ALA A 80 -17.18 1.51 -2.45
CA ALA A 80 -16.63 2.78 -2.93
C ALA A 80 -17.22 4.00 -2.21
N GLY A 81 -18.48 3.90 -1.76
CA GLY A 81 -19.17 4.98 -1.04
C GLY A 81 -18.48 5.38 0.26
N ARG A 82 -17.91 4.41 1.00
CA ARG A 82 -17.21 4.72 2.27
C ARG A 82 -15.99 5.61 2.05
N PHE A 83 -15.22 5.34 0.99
CA PHE A 83 -14.02 6.09 0.67
C PHE A 83 -14.37 7.48 0.12
N ARG A 84 -15.45 7.58 -0.67
CA ARG A 84 -15.98 8.88 -1.11
C ARG A 84 -16.41 9.74 0.08
N ALA A 85 -17.06 9.15 1.08
CA ALA A 85 -17.46 9.86 2.29
C ALA A 85 -16.26 10.35 3.13
N GLN A 86 -15.12 9.66 3.06
CA GLN A 86 -13.87 10.08 3.68
C GLN A 86 -13.11 11.15 2.86
N GLY A 87 -13.59 11.50 1.66
CA GLY A 87 -12.99 12.52 0.80
C GLY A 87 -11.66 12.13 0.15
N VAL A 88 -11.24 10.86 0.26
CA VAL A 88 -10.00 10.38 -0.36
C VAL A 88 -10.14 10.26 -1.87
N ARG A 89 -9.02 10.31 -2.58
CA ARG A 89 -9.02 10.03 -4.03
C ARG A 89 -9.24 8.55 -4.26
N ILE A 90 -9.97 8.23 -5.32
CA ILE A 90 -10.27 6.86 -5.71
C ILE A 90 -9.79 6.66 -7.14
N VAL A 91 -8.98 5.63 -7.35
CA VAL A 91 -8.60 5.14 -8.68
C VAL A 91 -9.17 3.74 -8.86
N VAL A 92 -9.80 3.49 -10.00
CA VAL A 92 -10.24 2.14 -10.37
C VAL A 92 -9.24 1.57 -11.36
N SER A 93 -8.59 0.46 -11.02
CA SER A 93 -7.62 -0.18 -11.90
C SER A 93 -7.60 -1.70 -11.72
N GLY A 94 -7.62 -2.41 -12.84
CA GLY A 94 -7.58 -3.85 -12.90
C GLY A 94 -8.89 -4.55 -12.53
N LYS A 95 -8.99 -5.80 -12.96
CA LYS A 95 -10.04 -6.76 -12.62
C LYS A 95 -9.61 -7.66 -11.46
N THR A 96 -8.30 -7.91 -11.34
CA THR A 96 -7.69 -8.78 -10.34
C THR A 96 -6.93 -7.99 -9.27
N HIS A 97 -6.70 -8.62 -8.11
CA HIS A 97 -5.85 -8.01 -7.07
C HIS A 97 -4.44 -7.75 -7.57
N MET A 98 -3.90 -8.64 -8.42
CA MET A 98 -2.56 -8.49 -8.97
C MET A 98 -2.44 -7.28 -9.90
N GLU A 99 -3.43 -7.04 -10.76
CA GLU A 99 -3.43 -5.87 -11.65
C GLU A 99 -3.57 -4.56 -10.86
N ARG A 100 -4.46 -4.52 -9.86
CA ARG A 100 -4.59 -3.37 -8.97
C ARG A 100 -3.30 -3.09 -8.21
N ASP A 101 -2.68 -4.13 -7.65
CA ASP A 101 -1.45 -4.00 -6.88
C ASP A 101 -0.28 -3.58 -7.78
N ALA A 102 -0.21 -4.07 -9.02
CA ALA A 102 0.76 -3.60 -10.02
C ALA A 102 0.55 -2.12 -10.37
N ALA A 103 -0.72 -1.67 -10.50
CA ALA A 103 -1.04 -0.27 -10.73
C ALA A 103 -0.64 0.62 -9.54
N MET A 104 -0.83 0.16 -8.30
CA MET A 104 -0.35 0.87 -7.11
C MET A 104 1.18 0.96 -7.08
N THR A 105 1.89 -0.12 -7.41
CA THR A 105 3.36 -0.10 -7.52
C THR A 105 3.79 0.95 -8.56
N ALA A 106 3.17 0.95 -9.74
CA ALA A 106 3.51 1.91 -10.80
C ALA A 106 3.17 3.37 -10.46
N ALA A 107 2.13 3.61 -9.66
CA ALA A 107 1.65 4.94 -9.27
C ALA A 107 2.32 5.51 -8.01
N SER A 108 3.35 4.84 -7.49
CA SER A 108 4.07 5.24 -6.28
C SER A 108 5.57 5.19 -6.49
N ASP A 109 6.30 5.95 -5.68
CA ASP A 109 7.75 6.09 -5.79
C ASP A 109 8.49 5.06 -4.92
N TYR A 110 7.91 4.69 -3.78
CA TYR A 110 8.48 3.73 -2.83
C TYR A 110 7.39 3.02 -2.03
N ASP A 111 7.77 1.99 -1.30
CA ASP A 111 6.84 1.19 -0.49
C ASP A 111 7.09 1.39 1.01
N ILE A 112 6.00 1.50 1.77
CA ILE A 112 5.98 1.28 3.23
C ILE A 112 5.31 -0.07 3.43
N LEU A 113 6.12 -1.12 3.46
CA LEU A 113 5.64 -2.49 3.54
C LEU A 113 6.31 -3.29 4.64
N TRP A 114 5.56 -4.27 5.14
CA TRP A 114 6.04 -5.32 6.01
C TRP A 114 5.17 -6.57 5.79
N TYR A 115 5.79 -7.73 5.81
CA TYR A 115 5.08 -9.00 5.79
C TYR A 115 5.47 -9.82 7.02
N LEU A 116 4.57 -10.69 7.44
CA LEU A 116 4.83 -11.61 8.55
C LEU A 116 6.00 -12.52 8.17
N THR A 117 6.92 -12.72 9.11
CA THR A 117 7.88 -13.82 9.03
C THR A 117 7.12 -15.16 9.00
N GLU A 118 7.79 -16.22 8.56
CA GLU A 118 7.18 -17.56 8.58
C GLU A 118 6.70 -17.96 9.98
N THR A 119 7.51 -17.68 11.01
CA THR A 119 7.16 -17.96 12.40
C THR A 119 5.91 -17.20 12.83
N GLU A 120 5.83 -15.89 12.56
CA GLU A 120 4.66 -15.08 12.89
C GLU A 120 3.42 -15.54 12.10
N ALA A 121 3.58 -15.90 10.83
CA ALA A 121 2.50 -16.41 10.00
C ALA A 121 1.98 -17.77 10.50
N ARG A 122 2.87 -18.66 10.97
CA ARG A 122 2.49 -19.95 11.58
C ARG A 122 1.74 -19.75 12.88
N VAL A 123 2.18 -18.82 13.73
CA VAL A 123 1.47 -18.47 14.98
C VAL A 123 0.09 -17.90 14.67
N LEU A 124 -0.02 -17.01 13.68
CA LEU A 124 -1.27 -16.36 13.33
C LEU A 124 -2.28 -17.31 12.68
N TYR A 125 -1.85 -18.13 11.72
CA TYR A 125 -2.74 -18.97 10.92
C TYR A 125 -2.89 -20.40 11.46
N GLY A 126 -2.04 -20.84 12.39
CA GLY A 126 -2.07 -22.20 12.94
C GLY A 126 -2.07 -23.26 11.84
N ASP A 127 -2.98 -24.22 11.94
CA ASP A 127 -3.12 -25.34 10.99
C ASP A 127 -3.51 -24.89 9.57
N GLN A 128 -4.03 -23.68 9.42
CA GLN A 128 -4.37 -23.08 8.13
C GLN A 128 -3.16 -22.45 7.44
N TYR A 129 -2.01 -22.36 8.12
CA TYR A 129 -0.78 -21.87 7.51
C TYR A 129 -0.41 -22.72 6.28
N ARG A 130 -0.07 -22.03 5.19
CA ARG A 130 0.50 -22.63 3.98
C ARG A 130 1.67 -21.77 3.53
N PRO A 131 2.83 -22.36 3.19
CA PRO A 131 3.95 -21.61 2.65
C PRO A 131 3.53 -20.96 1.33
N ARG A 132 3.71 -19.64 1.24
CA ARG A 132 3.35 -18.86 0.05
C ARG A 132 4.12 -17.55 0.03
N VAL A 133 4.35 -17.04 -1.17
CA VAL A 133 4.76 -15.64 -1.38
C VAL A 133 3.56 -14.75 -1.10
N SER A 134 3.67 -13.86 -0.12
CA SER A 134 2.57 -12.98 0.28
C SER A 134 2.25 -11.93 -0.79
N GLY A 135 1.05 -11.34 -0.74
CA GLY A 135 0.71 -10.23 -1.67
C GLY A 135 1.66 -9.04 -1.51
N THR A 136 2.02 -8.72 -0.27
CA THR A 136 2.99 -7.67 0.07
C THR A 136 4.39 -7.97 -0.47
N GLU A 137 4.85 -9.21 -0.34
CA GLU A 137 6.15 -9.64 -0.89
C GLU A 137 6.16 -9.55 -2.42
N LYS A 138 5.04 -9.89 -3.08
CA LYS A 138 4.90 -9.67 -4.54
C LYS A 138 4.98 -8.19 -4.92
N ASN A 139 4.55 -7.26 -4.05
CA ASN A 139 4.71 -5.82 -4.28
C ASN A 139 6.20 -5.43 -4.25
N GLU A 140 6.93 -5.91 -3.25
CA GLU A 140 8.36 -5.67 -3.12
C GLU A 140 9.14 -6.20 -4.33
N ILE A 141 8.84 -7.43 -4.77
CA ILE A 141 9.45 -8.02 -5.98
C ILE A 141 9.18 -7.12 -7.20
N ARG A 142 7.93 -6.70 -7.42
CA ARG A 142 7.56 -5.78 -8.51
C ARG A 142 8.33 -4.46 -8.45
N ARG A 143 8.51 -3.87 -7.27
CA ARG A 143 9.29 -2.62 -7.10
C ARG A 143 10.73 -2.81 -7.55
N ARG A 144 11.37 -3.90 -7.12
CA ARG A 144 12.76 -4.23 -7.47
C ARG A 144 12.91 -4.44 -8.97
N GLU A 145 11.97 -5.15 -9.60
CA GLU A 145 11.94 -5.33 -11.06
C GLU A 145 11.81 -4.01 -11.82
N LEU A 146 10.95 -3.09 -11.35
CA LEU A 146 10.81 -1.75 -11.93
C LEU A 146 12.09 -0.93 -11.80
N ALA A 147 12.73 -0.95 -10.63
CA ALA A 147 13.99 -0.25 -10.41
C ALA A 147 15.10 -0.78 -11.33
N ALA A 148 15.24 -2.11 -11.43
CA ALA A 148 16.22 -2.74 -12.32
C ALA A 148 16.01 -2.37 -13.79
N ARG A 149 14.76 -2.33 -14.27
CA ARG A 149 14.45 -1.89 -15.64
C ARG A 149 14.79 -0.42 -15.88
N ALA A 150 14.52 0.45 -14.90
CA ALA A 150 14.84 1.86 -15.00
C ALA A 150 16.36 2.08 -15.09
N ASP A 151 17.15 1.31 -14.34
CA ASP A 151 18.61 1.42 -14.39
C ASP A 151 19.19 0.92 -15.73
N ILE A 152 18.65 -0.16 -16.30
CA ILE A 152 19.05 -0.62 -17.65
C ILE A 152 18.77 0.47 -18.70
N SER A 153 17.60 1.09 -18.65
CA SER A 153 17.24 2.15 -19.63
C SER A 153 18.11 3.41 -19.55
N LYS A 154 18.83 3.62 -18.43
CA LYS A 154 19.79 4.73 -18.27
C LYS A 154 21.19 4.40 -18.80
N ILE A 155 21.49 3.14 -19.04
CA ILE A 155 22.79 2.69 -19.59
C ILE A 155 22.76 2.76 -21.12
N ASP A 156 21.60 2.53 -21.73
CA ASP A 156 21.42 2.46 -23.18
C ASP A 156 21.06 3.81 -23.85
N GLY A 157 21.05 4.92 -23.12
CA GLY A 157 20.69 6.26 -23.60
C GLY A 157 21.71 7.32 -23.26
#